data_AF-A0AAW0WIS8-F1
#
_entry.id   AF-A0AAW0WIS8-F1
#
_cell.length_a   1.000
_cell.length_b   1.000
_cell.length_c   1.000
_cell.angle_alpha   90.00
_cell.angle_beta   90.00
_cell.angle_gamma   90.00
#
_symmetry.space_group_name_H-M   'P 1'
#
loop_
_entity.id
_entity.type
_entity.pdbx_description
1 polymer ?
#
loop_
_entity_poly.entity_id
_entity_poly.type
_entity_poly.pdbx_seq_one_letter_code
_entity_poly.pdbx_strand_id
1 'polypeptide(L)'
;ISQQDEVLTHSSSLPRPHMWDALTGEGDLNTVLENGETLGEAICQQLAREGHENFGPAEVFLYYRVCEGPWQYDGVQTTTLLCCTRGEFHECEGPPTPPV
;
A
#
# COMPACT_ATOMS: atom_id res chain seq x y z
N ILE A 1 13.26 -12.55 34.86
CA ILE A 1 13.14 -11.24 35.54
C ILE A 1 14.00 -10.29 34.71
N SER A 2 13.40 -9.61 33.71
CA SER A 2 12.89 -8.21 33.79
C SER A 2 14.00 -7.23 34.16
N GLN A 3 14.25 -6.09 33.51
CA GLN A 3 13.60 -5.26 32.48
C GLN A 3 14.61 -4.13 32.13
N GLN A 4 14.57 -3.58 30.91
CA GLN A 4 14.60 -2.14 30.53
C GLN A 4 15.73 -1.25 31.14
N ASP A 5 16.47 -0.38 30.46
CA ASP A 5 16.21 0.56 29.37
C ASP A 5 17.57 1.07 28.90
N GLU A 6 17.82 1.22 27.59
CA GLU A 6 18.60 2.35 27.08
C GLU A 6 18.29 2.52 25.58
N VAL A 7 17.43 3.51 25.35
CA VAL A 7 16.94 4.02 24.07
C VAL A 7 18.02 4.93 23.45
N LEU A 8 18.03 5.04 22.12
CA LEU A 8 18.75 6.02 21.28
C LEU A 8 20.12 5.64 20.72
N THR A 9 20.21 4.54 19.99
CA THR A 9 21.09 4.54 18.81
C THR A 9 20.40 5.28 17.67
N HIS A 10 20.77 6.55 17.52
CA HIS A 10 20.72 7.27 16.25
C HIS A 10 21.34 6.39 15.14
N SER A 11 20.50 5.70 14.38
CA SER A 11 20.90 5.14 13.10
C SER A 11 19.67 5.15 12.21
N SER A 12 19.76 5.99 11.19
CA SER A 12 18.93 6.12 10.00
C SER A 12 18.67 4.77 9.33
N SER A 13 17.90 3.93 9.99
CA SER A 13 17.50 2.62 9.52
C SER A 13 16.21 2.85 8.76
N LEU A 14 16.34 3.34 7.52
CA LEU A 14 15.30 3.12 6.54
C LEU A 14 14.88 1.65 6.68
N PRO A 15 13.59 1.35 6.85
CA PRO A 15 13.15 -0.03 6.79
C PRO A 15 13.71 -0.64 5.51
N ARG A 16 14.43 -1.76 5.62
CA ARG A 16 14.86 -2.52 4.44
C ARG A 16 13.63 -2.72 3.55
N PRO A 17 13.74 -2.72 2.19
CA PRO A 17 12.59 -2.86 1.28
C PRO A 17 11.56 -3.92 1.75
N HIS A 18 12.08 -5.05 2.23
CA HIS A 18 11.34 -6.17 2.83
C HIS A 18 10.40 -5.88 4.01
N MET A 19 10.56 -4.76 4.73
CA MET A 19 9.66 -4.44 5.84
C MET A 19 8.33 -3.87 5.32
N TRP A 20 8.36 -3.16 4.20
CA TRP A 20 7.14 -2.62 3.59
C TRP A 20 6.39 -3.71 2.83
N ASP A 21 7.09 -4.65 2.19
CA ASP A 21 6.50 -5.83 1.54
C ASP A 21 5.58 -6.59 2.51
N ALA A 22 6.00 -6.77 3.76
CA ALA A 22 5.21 -7.43 4.79
C ALA A 22 4.00 -6.60 5.24
N LEU A 23 4.07 -5.27 5.14
CA LEU A 23 2.99 -4.35 5.52
C LEU A 23 1.95 -4.16 4.41
N THR A 24 2.35 -4.34 3.16
CA THR A 24 1.48 -4.27 1.97
C THR A 24 1.10 -5.64 1.43
N GLY A 25 1.45 -6.73 2.14
CA GLY A 25 1.18 -8.09 1.71
C GLY A 25 1.67 -8.40 0.29
N GLU A 26 2.86 -7.92 -0.04
CA GLU A 26 3.49 -8.11 -1.36
C GLU A 26 2.65 -7.59 -2.54
N GLY A 27 1.78 -6.60 -2.28
CA GLY A 27 0.90 -6.03 -3.30
C GLY A 27 -0.40 -6.81 -3.52
N ASP A 28 -0.74 -7.77 -2.66
CA ASP A 28 -2.07 -8.37 -2.64
C ASP A 28 -3.09 -7.38 -2.08
N LEU A 29 -3.96 -6.90 -2.96
CA LEU A 29 -5.04 -5.97 -2.65
C LEU A 29 -6.02 -6.49 -1.59
N ASN A 30 -6.12 -7.80 -1.39
CA ASN A 30 -6.98 -8.41 -0.36
C ASN A 30 -6.28 -8.57 1.00
N THR A 31 -5.01 -8.19 1.12
CA THR A 31 -4.29 -8.23 2.39
C THR A 31 -4.96 -7.33 3.40
N VAL A 32 -5.35 -7.88 4.55
CA VAL A 32 -5.90 -7.11 5.67
C VAL A 32 -4.76 -6.44 6.42
N LEU A 33 -4.82 -5.11 6.50
CA LEU A 33 -3.88 -4.25 7.22
C LEU A 33 -4.17 -4.26 8.73
N GLU A 34 -3.28 -3.66 9.53
CA GLU A 34 -3.42 -3.61 10.99
C GLU A 34 -4.71 -2.91 11.48
N ASN A 35 -5.26 -2.00 10.66
CA ASN A 35 -6.49 -1.29 10.95
C ASN A 35 -7.76 -2.09 10.58
N GLY A 36 -7.63 -3.29 10.02
CA GLY A 36 -8.73 -4.17 9.63
C GLY A 36 -9.29 -3.93 8.23
N GLU A 37 -8.78 -2.95 7.49
CA GLU A 37 -9.13 -2.71 6.09
C GLU A 37 -8.20 -3.52 5.18
N THR A 38 -8.67 -3.86 3.98
CA THR A 38 -7.80 -4.43 2.95
C THR A 38 -6.90 -3.36 2.33
N LEU A 39 -5.77 -3.78 1.76
CA LEU A 39 -4.88 -2.87 1.03
C LEU A 39 -5.63 -2.14 -0.10
N GLY A 40 -6.48 -2.84 -0.85
CA GLY A 40 -7.29 -2.25 -1.91
C GLY A 40 -8.25 -1.19 -1.39
N GLU A 41 -8.91 -1.42 -0.25
CA GLU A 41 -9.76 -0.43 0.40
C GLU A 41 -8.96 0.82 0.78
N ALA A 42 -7.80 0.65 1.41
CA ALA A 42 -6.96 1.77 1.80
C ALA A 42 -6.52 2.62 0.59
N ILE A 43 -6.15 1.99 -0.53
CA ILE A 43 -5.76 2.69 -1.76
C ILE A 43 -6.96 3.40 -2.39
N CYS A 44 -8.11 2.75 -2.54
CA CYS A 44 -9.31 3.37 -3.13
C CYS A 44 -9.83 4.55 -2.28
N GLN A 45 -9.75 4.46 -0.95
CA GLN A 45 -10.09 5.58 -0.08
C GLN A 45 -9.11 6.75 -0.24
N GLN A 46 -7.82 6.48 -0.35
CA GLN A 46 -6.82 7.54 -0.57
C GLN A 46 -7.05 8.23 -1.92
N LEU A 47 -7.28 7.45 -2.98
CA LEU A 47 -7.64 7.98 -4.30
C LEU A 47 -8.92 8.82 -4.25
N ALA A 48 -9.96 8.37 -3.55
CA ALA A 48 -11.18 9.15 -3.36
C ALA A 48 -10.93 10.48 -2.63
N ARG A 49 -10.07 10.50 -1.58
CA ARG A 49 -9.66 11.74 -0.90
C ARG A 49 -8.92 12.70 -1.82
N GLU A 50 -8.23 12.18 -2.83
CA GLU A 50 -7.56 12.96 -3.88
C GLU A 50 -8.48 13.33 -5.06
N GLY A 51 -9.76 12.93 -5.02
CA GLY A 51 -10.77 13.25 -6.04
C GLY A 51 -10.93 12.19 -7.14
N HIS A 52 -10.32 11.02 -6.96
CA HIS A 52 -10.36 9.89 -7.89
C HIS A 52 -11.26 8.76 -7.36
N GLU A 53 -12.55 9.06 -7.17
CA GLU A 53 -13.52 8.10 -6.61
C GLU A 53 -13.79 6.89 -7.53
N ASN A 54 -13.55 7.02 -8.83
CA ASN A 54 -13.67 5.92 -9.79
C ASN A 54 -12.32 5.74 -10.48
N PHE A 55 -11.71 4.58 -10.30
CA PHE A 55 -10.36 4.28 -10.76
C PHE A 55 -10.25 2.82 -11.22
N GLY A 56 -9.37 2.57 -12.19
CA GLY A 56 -9.12 1.23 -12.71
C GLY A 56 -9.88 0.92 -14.00
N PRO A 57 -9.64 -0.27 -14.59
CA PRO A 57 -8.72 -1.32 -14.11
C PRO A 57 -7.25 -0.98 -14.38
N ALA A 58 -6.38 -1.01 -13.36
CA ALA A 58 -4.96 -0.68 -13.51
C ALA A 58 -4.05 -1.40 -12.50
N GLU A 59 -2.82 -1.71 -12.91
CA GLU A 59 -1.73 -2.06 -11.99
C GLU A 59 -1.28 -0.78 -11.29
N VAL A 60 -1.13 -0.82 -9.96
CA VAL A 60 -0.63 0.33 -9.20
C VAL A 60 0.68 -0.02 -8.50
N PHE A 61 1.56 0.97 -8.47
CA PHE A 61 2.85 0.90 -7.80
C PHE A 61 2.69 1.42 -6.38
N LEU A 62 3.24 0.69 -5.42
CA LEU A 62 3.16 1.06 -4.03
C LEU A 62 4.31 1.99 -3.66
N TYR A 63 4.00 3.00 -2.87
CA TYR A 63 4.96 3.99 -2.41
C TYR A 63 4.83 4.13 -0.90
N TYR A 64 5.95 4.25 -0.21
CA TYR A 64 5.98 4.64 1.20
C TYR A 64 6.57 6.03 1.36
N ARG A 65 6.19 6.69 2.44
CA ARG A 65 6.79 7.97 2.83
C ARG A 65 7.46 7.82 4.18
N VAL A 66 8.78 8.00 4.19
CA VAL A 66 9.53 8.14 5.44
C VAL A 66 9.24 9.53 5.99
N CYS A 67 9.01 9.66 7.30
CA CYS A 67 8.60 10.90 7.99
C CYS A 67 9.13 12.18 7.35
N GLU A 68 8.20 13.04 6.89
CA GLU A 68 8.47 14.33 6.21
C GLU A 68 9.28 14.28 4.90
N GLY A 69 9.75 13.11 4.47
CA GLY A 69 10.52 12.91 3.23
C GLY A 69 9.67 12.78 1.95
N PRO A 70 10.31 12.57 0.79
CA PRO A 70 9.60 12.26 -0.44
C PRO A 70 8.96 10.87 -0.39
N TRP A 71 7.94 10.66 -1.23
CA TRP A 71 7.45 9.31 -1.53
C TRP A 71 8.56 8.51 -2.21
N GLN A 72 8.77 7.30 -1.75
CA GLN A 72 9.73 6.36 -2.30
C GLN A 72 8.98 5.14 -2.80
N TYR A 73 9.30 4.74 -4.03
CA TYR A 73 8.78 3.49 -4.58
C TYR A 73 9.28 2.34 -3.72
N ASP A 74 8.36 1.48 -3.32
CA ASP A 74 8.68 0.38 -2.40
C ASP A 74 9.30 -0.83 -3.11
N GLY A 75 9.19 -0.88 -4.45
CA GLY A 75 9.64 -2.01 -5.26
C GLY A 75 8.51 -2.97 -5.64
N VAL A 76 7.30 -2.74 -5.14
CA VAL A 76 6.14 -3.61 -5.24
C VAL A 76 5.07 -2.96 -6.12
N GLN A 77 4.49 -3.78 -6.98
CA GLN A 77 3.27 -3.46 -7.71
C GLN A 77 2.16 -4.41 -7.28
N THR A 78 0.91 -4.02 -7.49
CA THR A 78 -0.21 -4.89 -7.16
C THR A 78 -0.18 -6.18 -7.97
N THR A 79 -0.51 -7.29 -7.30
CA THR A 79 -0.56 -8.62 -7.92
C THR A 79 -1.81 -8.81 -8.79
N THR A 80 -2.83 -8.00 -8.53
CA THR A 80 -4.08 -7.91 -9.29
C THR A 80 -4.35 -6.45 -9.68
N LEU A 81 -5.28 -6.24 -10.61
CA LEU A 81 -5.68 -4.89 -11.01
C LEU A 81 -6.53 -4.25 -9.92
N LEU A 82 -6.25 -2.98 -9.63
CA LEU A 82 -7.07 -2.17 -8.74
C LEU A 82 -8.29 -1.65 -9.50
N CYS A 83 -9.47 -1.86 -8.92
CA CYS A 83 -10.72 -1.24 -9.34
C CYS A 83 -11.42 -0.57 -8.15
N CYS A 84 -11.80 0.69 -8.33
CA CYS A 84 -12.47 1.51 -7.34
C CYS A 84 -13.76 2.09 -7.94
N THR A 85 -14.88 1.96 -7.24
CA THR A 85 -16.16 2.58 -7.60
C THR A 85 -16.67 3.35 -6.39
N ARG A 86 -16.88 4.67 -6.53
CA ARG A 86 -17.26 5.57 -5.42
C ARG A 86 -16.32 5.45 -4.20
N GLY A 87 -15.03 5.23 -4.44
CA GLY A 87 -14.01 5.05 -3.40
C GLY A 87 -13.98 3.66 -2.75
N GLU A 88 -14.82 2.73 -3.19
CA GLU A 88 -14.87 1.35 -2.68
C GLU A 88 -14.09 0.39 -3.58
N PHE A 89 -13.22 -0.42 -2.97
CA PHE A 89 -12.48 -1.47 -3.64
C PHE A 89 -13.38 -2.65 -4.02
N HIS A 90 -13.16 -3.18 -5.21
CA HIS A 90 -13.78 -4.42 -5.67
C HIS A 90 -12.86 -5.11 -6.67
N GLU A 91 -13.04 -6.42 -6.84
CA GLU A 91 -12.37 -7.16 -7.91
C GLU A 91 -12.80 -6.61 -9.27
N CYS A 92 -11.84 -6.39 -10.16
CA CYS A 92 -12.12 -5.93 -11.51
C CYS A 92 -12.94 -6.98 -12.29
N GLU A 93 -14.06 -6.56 -12.90
CA GLU A 93 -14.83 -7.41 -13.80
C GLU A 93 -14.14 -7.51 -15.17
N GLY A 94 -13.37 -8.59 -15.40
CA GLY A 94 -12.81 -8.91 -16.73
C GLY A 94 -11.34 -9.34 -16.71
N PRO A 95 -10.82 -9.88 -17.82
CA PRO A 95 -9.41 -10.23 -17.93
C PRO A 95 -8.55 -8.96 -17.85
N PRO A 96 -7.34 -9.03 -17.27
CA PRO A 96 -6.49 -7.87 -17.13
C PRO A 96 -6.22 -7.23 -18.48
N THR A 97 -6.67 -5.99 -18.67
CA THR A 97 -6.35 -5.24 -19.89
C THR A 97 -4.87 -4.88 -19.85
N PRO A 98 -4.08 -5.22 -20.88
CA PRO A 98 -2.67 -4.86 -20.91
C PRO A 98 -2.54 -3.32 -20.86
N PRO A 99 -1.50 -2.80 -20.20
CA PRO A 99 -1.26 -1.36 -20.12
C PRO A 99 -1.12 -0.76 -21.52
N VAL A 100 -1.75 0.41 -21.75
CA VAL A 100 -1.70 1.19 -23.01
C VAL A 100 -0.41 2.01 -23.09
#